data_AF-A0AAE6TKR6-F1
#
_entry.id   AF-A0AAE6TKR6-F1
#
_cell.length_a   1.000
_cell.length_b   1.000
_cell.length_c   1.000
_cell.angle_alpha   90.00
_cell.angle_beta   90.00
_cell.angle_gamma   90.00
#
_symmetry.space_group_name_H-M   'P 1'
#
loop_
_entity.id
_entity.type
_entity.pdbx_description
1 polymer ?
#
loop_
_entity_poly.entity_id
_entity_poly.type
_entity_poly.pdbx_seq_one_letter_code
_entity_poly.pdbx_strand_id
1 'polypeptide(L)'
;MEPCAECGAPMDPRSCDELFQTLLALDHARQAPWGPLHGVSVACFLLQHPSRLPADNGARAWALLQAYLAGGLDEVNQLVGRARRGNSHRVKGGPAPAARDAALPHRDAPPSRFSVTIHEVAVDGSFPSAEFTERVTAWAAATVDAWS
;
A
#
# COMPACT_ATOMS: atom_id res chain seq x y z
N MET A 1 -0.86 24.57 10.43
CA MET A 1 -0.80 23.18 10.90
C MET A 1 0.34 22.53 10.15
N GLU A 2 1.25 21.85 10.85
CA GLU A 2 2.39 21.20 10.20
C GLU A 2 1.91 19.99 9.37
N PRO A 3 2.55 19.70 8.23
CA PRO A 3 2.27 18.47 7.48
C PRO A 3 2.62 17.23 8.31
N CYS A 4 2.09 16.08 7.92
CA CYS A 4 2.45 14.79 8.49
C CYS A 4 3.97 14.60 8.43
N ALA A 5 4.59 14.32 9.59
CA ALA A 5 6.05 14.18 9.69
C ALA A 5 6.59 12.94 8.96
N GLU A 6 5.74 11.95 8.67
CA GLU A 6 6.14 10.71 7.99
C GLU A 6 6.01 10.83 6.46
N CYS A 7 4.85 11.24 5.96
CA CYS A 7 4.58 11.23 4.51
C CYS A 7 4.59 12.62 3.85
N GLY A 8 4.58 13.69 4.64
CA GLY A 8 4.52 15.07 4.15
C GLY A 8 3.13 15.55 3.71
N ALA A 9 2.08 14.72 3.85
CA ALA A 9 0.71 15.10 3.54
C ALA A 9 0.21 16.26 4.43
N PRO A 10 -0.73 17.09 3.96
CA PRO A 10 -1.41 18.05 4.84
C PRO A 10 -2.17 17.32 5.96
N MET A 11 -2.44 18.01 7.06
CA MET A 11 -3.21 17.45 8.20
C MET A 11 -4.60 18.09 8.36
N ASP A 12 -4.95 19.01 7.46
CA ASP A 12 -6.23 19.73 7.40
C ASP A 12 -6.81 19.55 5.98
N PRO A 13 -8.13 19.32 5.79
CA PRO A 13 -9.19 19.24 6.82
C PRO A 13 -9.28 17.91 7.57
N ARG A 14 -8.55 16.87 7.13
CA ARG A 14 -8.51 15.56 7.78
C ARG A 14 -7.07 15.07 7.85
N SER A 15 -6.75 14.33 8.89
CA SER A 15 -5.46 13.67 9.06
C SER A 15 -5.34 12.41 8.20
N CYS A 16 -4.09 11.96 7.98
CA CYS A 16 -3.81 10.67 7.34
C CYS A 16 -4.57 9.50 7.99
N ASP A 17 -4.69 9.51 9.32
CA ASP A 17 -5.43 8.50 10.09
C ASP A 17 -6.91 8.47 9.77
N GLU A 18 -7.57 9.63 9.79
CA GLU A 18 -9.01 9.74 9.53
C GLU A 18 -9.34 9.31 8.09
N LEU A 19 -8.50 9.71 7.14
CA LEU A 19 -8.62 9.28 5.75
C LEU A 19 -8.40 7.76 5.62
N PHE A 20 -7.41 7.21 6.31
CA PHE A 20 -7.13 5.78 6.25
C PHE A 20 -8.27 4.95 6.85
N GLN A 21 -8.84 5.37 7.98
CA GLN A 21 -10.01 4.69 8.56
C GLN A 21 -11.24 4.78 7.64
N THR A 22 -11.44 5.92 6.97
CA THR A 22 -12.50 6.08 5.97
C THR A 22 -12.30 5.11 4.80
N LEU A 23 -11.07 4.98 4.29
CA LEU A 23 -10.74 4.04 3.22
C LEU A 23 -10.95 2.59 3.64
N LEU A 24 -10.51 2.21 4.84
CA LEU A 24 -10.73 0.85 5.37
C LEU A 24 -12.23 0.52 5.47
N ALA A 25 -13.07 1.48 5.85
CA ALA A 25 -14.52 1.29 5.88
C ALA A 25 -15.09 1.00 4.48
N LEU A 26 -14.59 1.68 3.45
CA LEU A 26 -14.98 1.43 2.05
C LEU A 26 -14.48 0.07 1.54
N ASP A 27 -13.24 -0.30 1.88
CA ASP A 27 -12.67 -1.61 1.55
C ASP A 27 -13.52 -2.76 2.14
N HIS A 28 -14.02 -2.58 3.37
CA HIS A 28 -14.88 -3.54 4.04
C HIS A 28 -16.24 -3.75 3.36
N ALA A 29 -16.71 -2.79 2.56
CA ALA A 29 -17.91 -2.96 1.73
C ALA A 29 -17.71 -3.98 0.59
N ARG A 30 -16.44 -4.35 0.28
CA ARG A 30 -16.03 -5.32 -0.76
C ARG A 30 -16.56 -5.02 -2.16
N GLN A 31 -16.97 -3.78 -2.42
CA GLN A 31 -17.40 -3.33 -3.73
C GLN A 31 -16.22 -2.80 -4.53
N ALA A 32 -16.28 -2.98 -5.84
CA ALA A 32 -15.34 -2.30 -6.73
C ALA A 32 -15.61 -0.78 -6.70
N PRO A 33 -14.56 0.06 -6.71
CA PRO A 33 -13.15 -0.31 -6.89
C PRO A 33 -12.37 -0.57 -5.59
N TRP A 34 -12.91 -0.21 -4.41
CA TRP A 34 -12.18 -0.24 -3.13
C TRP A 34 -11.72 -1.64 -2.69
N GLY A 35 -12.66 -2.58 -2.55
CA GLY A 35 -12.39 -3.91 -2.01
C GLY A 35 -11.24 -4.67 -2.72
N PRO A 36 -11.23 -4.74 -4.06
CA PRO A 36 -10.12 -5.35 -4.80
C PRO A 36 -8.75 -4.70 -4.58
N LEU A 37 -8.70 -3.39 -4.32
CA LEU A 37 -7.47 -2.61 -4.17
C LEU A 37 -6.98 -2.50 -2.72
N HIS A 38 -7.74 -3.00 -1.73
CA HIS A 38 -7.41 -2.96 -0.31
C HIS A 38 -5.94 -3.25 0.00
N GLY A 39 -5.40 -4.37 -0.53
CA GLY A 39 -4.01 -4.77 -0.27
C GLY A 39 -2.97 -3.77 -0.80
N VAL A 40 -3.26 -3.10 -1.92
CA VAL A 40 -2.41 -2.08 -2.51
C VAL A 40 -2.50 -0.79 -1.70
N SER A 41 -3.71 -0.34 -1.38
CA SER A 41 -3.95 0.84 -0.55
C SER A 41 -3.28 0.76 0.82
N VAL A 42 -3.41 -0.38 1.51
CA VAL A 42 -2.75 -0.61 2.80
C VAL A 42 -1.23 -0.63 2.64
N ALA A 43 -0.71 -1.25 1.57
CA ALA A 43 0.73 -1.27 1.32
C ALA A 43 1.30 0.14 1.11
N CYS A 44 0.65 0.99 0.31
CA CYS A 44 1.04 2.40 0.14
C CYS A 44 1.05 3.13 1.48
N PHE A 45 -0.04 3.03 2.25
CA PHE A 45 -0.15 3.72 3.53
C PHE A 45 0.94 3.31 4.52
N LEU A 46 1.20 2.01 4.67
CA LEU A 46 2.22 1.50 5.59
C LEU A 46 3.64 1.91 5.20
N LEU A 47 3.95 1.91 3.90
CA LEU A 47 5.27 2.32 3.40
C LEU A 47 5.48 3.84 3.48
N GLN A 48 4.41 4.64 3.51
CA GLN A 48 4.48 6.08 3.76
C GLN A 48 4.46 6.45 5.26
N HIS A 49 4.14 5.50 6.14
CA HIS A 49 4.12 5.69 7.60
C HIS A 49 4.93 4.60 8.30
N PRO A 50 6.28 4.66 8.23
CA PRO A 50 7.17 3.61 8.72
C PRO A 50 6.99 3.25 10.20
N SER A 51 6.45 4.16 11.02
CA SER A 51 6.10 3.90 12.42
C SER A 51 5.08 2.77 12.60
N ARG A 52 4.34 2.43 11.55
CA ARG A 52 3.26 1.42 11.53
C ARG A 52 3.64 0.11 10.87
N LEU A 53 4.87 0.00 10.38
CA LEU A 53 5.29 -1.20 9.68
C LEU A 53 5.25 -2.44 10.60
N PRO A 54 4.76 -3.59 10.09
CA PRO A 54 4.78 -4.83 10.84
C PRO A 54 6.21 -5.37 11.02
N ALA A 55 6.35 -6.44 11.81
CA ALA A 55 7.64 -7.06 12.11
C ALA A 55 8.44 -7.56 10.88
N ASP A 56 7.80 -7.71 9.73
CA ASP A 56 8.47 -8.02 8.46
C ASP A 56 9.08 -6.79 7.76
N ASN A 57 9.10 -5.64 8.46
CA ASN A 57 9.62 -4.36 7.98
C ASN A 57 9.02 -3.91 6.64
N GLY A 58 7.76 -4.29 6.35
CA GLY A 58 7.10 -3.90 5.11
C GLY A 58 7.49 -4.72 3.89
N ALA A 59 8.24 -5.82 4.05
CA ALA A 59 8.63 -6.67 2.93
C ALA A 59 7.43 -7.16 2.10
N ARG A 60 6.32 -7.53 2.77
CA ARG A 60 5.08 -7.89 2.07
C ARG A 60 4.44 -6.70 1.38
N ALA A 61 4.40 -5.53 2.02
CA ALA A 61 3.85 -4.32 1.42
C ALA A 61 4.62 -3.93 0.15
N TRP A 62 5.95 -3.97 0.21
CA TRP A 62 6.81 -3.73 -0.93
C TRP A 62 6.56 -4.71 -2.08
N ALA A 63 6.52 -6.01 -1.79
CA ALA A 63 6.24 -7.03 -2.80
C ALA A 63 4.87 -6.87 -3.46
N LEU A 64 3.86 -6.41 -2.71
CA LEU A 64 2.53 -6.10 -3.25
C LEU A 64 2.56 -4.92 -4.23
N LEU A 65 3.25 -3.82 -3.88
CA LEU A 65 3.37 -2.67 -4.78
C LEU A 65 4.14 -3.02 -6.05
N GLN A 66 5.25 -3.73 -5.93
CA GLN A 66 6.02 -4.19 -7.09
C GLN A 66 5.20 -5.10 -8.02
N ALA A 67 4.41 -6.03 -7.46
CA ALA A 67 3.52 -6.88 -8.25
C ALA A 67 2.42 -6.06 -8.93
N TYR A 68 1.81 -5.12 -8.21
CA TYR A 68 0.75 -4.26 -8.74
C TYR A 68 1.25 -3.36 -9.88
N LEU A 69 2.43 -2.75 -9.75
CA LEU A 69 3.00 -1.91 -10.80
C LEU A 69 3.47 -2.74 -12.02
N ALA A 70 3.86 -4.00 -11.82
CA ALA A 70 4.28 -4.88 -12.91
C ALA A 70 3.12 -5.44 -13.75
N GLY A 71 1.97 -5.72 -13.14
CA GLY A 71 0.86 -6.39 -13.84
C GLY A 71 -0.52 -6.25 -13.20
N GLY A 72 -0.71 -5.20 -12.39
CA GLY A 72 -1.99 -4.89 -11.76
C GLY A 72 -2.46 -5.93 -10.75
N LEU A 73 -3.79 -6.00 -10.58
CA LEU A 73 -4.42 -6.90 -9.60
C LEU A 73 -4.19 -8.38 -9.91
N ASP A 74 -3.94 -8.77 -11.15
CA ASP A 74 -3.70 -10.17 -11.50
C ASP A 74 -2.39 -10.68 -10.90
N GLU A 75 -1.32 -9.90 -10.99
CA GLU A 75 -0.03 -10.24 -10.37
C GLU A 75 -0.12 -10.22 -8.83
N VAL A 76 -0.85 -9.25 -8.26
CA VAL A 76 -1.15 -9.21 -6.82
C VAL A 76 -1.88 -10.48 -6.38
N ASN A 77 -2.94 -10.87 -7.10
CA ASN A 77 -3.75 -12.06 -6.78
C ASN A 77 -2.93 -13.34 -6.89
N GLN A 78 -2.06 -13.45 -7.89
CA GLN A 78 -1.13 -14.57 -8.00
C GLN A 78 -0.15 -14.64 -6.83
N LEU A 79 0.44 -13.50 -6.42
CA LEU A 79 1.36 -13.41 -5.29
C LEU A 79 0.67 -13.85 -3.99
N VAL A 80 -0.49 -13.27 -3.68
CA VAL A 80 -1.29 -13.63 -2.50
C VAL A 80 -1.74 -15.09 -2.55
N GLY A 81 -2.14 -15.58 -3.72
CA GLY A 81 -2.53 -16.97 -3.94
C GLY A 81 -1.38 -17.96 -3.66
N ARG A 82 -0.15 -17.64 -4.12
CA ARG A 82 1.05 -18.44 -3.82
C ARG A 82 1.33 -18.49 -2.32
N ALA A 83 1.28 -17.35 -1.63
CA ALA A 83 1.49 -17.28 -0.18
C ALA A 83 0.45 -18.11 0.59
N ARG A 84 -0.84 -18.04 0.21
CA ARG A 84 -1.92 -18.85 0.81
C ARG A 84 -1.69 -20.35 0.64
N ARG A 85 -1.24 -20.79 -0.54
CA ARG A 85 -0.93 -22.21 -0.79
C ARG A 85 0.27 -22.69 0.03
N GLY A 86 1.31 -21.85 0.17
CA GLY A 86 2.47 -22.15 1.01
C GLY A 86 2.12 -22.27 2.50
N ASN A 87 1.17 -21.46 2.98
CA ASN A 87 0.67 -21.53 4.37
C ASN A 87 -0.29 -22.70 4.61
N SER A 88 -0.78 -23.36 3.56
CA SER A 88 -1.60 -24.54 3.75
C SER A 88 -0.72 -25.69 4.24
N HIS A 89 -1.05 -26.26 5.41
CA HIS A 89 -0.32 -27.37 6.05
C HIS A 89 -0.10 -28.63 5.16
N ARG A 90 -0.62 -28.65 3.93
CA ARG A 90 -0.36 -29.68 2.92
C ARG A 90 1.03 -29.57 2.28
N VAL A 91 1.69 -28.41 2.35
CA VAL A 91 3.03 -28.21 1.80
C VAL A 91 4.03 -28.19 2.95
N LYS A 92 4.60 -29.36 3.28
CA LYS A 92 5.75 -29.42 4.19
C LYS A 92 6.95 -28.72 3.54
N GLY A 93 7.33 -27.56 4.07
CA GLY A 93 8.72 -27.07 4.02
C GLY A 93 9.23 -26.46 2.71
N GLY A 94 8.40 -25.75 1.95
CA GLY A 94 8.90 -24.92 0.84
C GLY A 94 9.26 -23.50 1.33
N PRO A 95 10.41 -22.92 0.94
CA PRO A 95 10.72 -21.53 1.27
C PRO A 95 9.63 -20.60 0.70
N ALA A 96 9.26 -19.57 1.46
CA ALA A 96 8.37 -18.52 0.96
C ALA A 96 8.95 -17.98 -0.36
N PRO A 97 8.14 -17.73 -1.40
CA PRO A 97 8.65 -17.09 -2.60
C PRO A 97 9.29 -15.77 -2.19
N ALA A 98 10.61 -15.68 -2.35
CA ALA A 98 11.33 -14.43 -2.15
C ALA A 98 10.66 -13.39 -3.05
N ALA A 99 10.33 -12.23 -2.47
CA ALA A 99 10.08 -11.05 -3.27
C ALA A 99 11.26 -10.94 -4.25
N ARG A 100 10.97 -10.94 -5.55
CA ARG A 100 11.98 -10.77 -6.60
C ARG A 100 12.90 -9.62 -6.19
N ASP A 101 14.18 -9.92 -5.95
CA ASP A 101 15.43 -9.13 -5.84
C ASP A 101 15.41 -7.60 -5.63
N ALA A 102 14.28 -7.00 -5.28
CA ALA A 102 14.16 -5.60 -4.97
C ALA A 102 14.67 -5.43 -3.54
N ALA A 103 15.79 -4.71 -3.41
CA ALA A 103 16.30 -4.30 -2.12
C ALA A 103 15.14 -3.71 -1.31
N LEU A 104 14.96 -4.21 -0.09
CA LEU A 104 13.95 -3.65 0.79
C LEU A 104 14.29 -2.19 1.06
N PRO A 105 13.28 -1.29 1.14
CA PRO A 105 13.49 0.09 1.50
C PRO A 105 14.33 0.23 2.80
N HIS A 106 15.42 0.99 2.74
CA HIS A 106 16.35 1.17 3.86
C HIS A 106 15.73 2.06 4.95
N ARG A 107 15.38 1.47 6.09
CA ARG A 107 14.69 2.16 7.21
C ARG A 107 15.50 3.30 7.84
N ASP A 108 16.81 3.32 7.69
CA ASP A 108 17.67 4.30 8.36
C ASP A 108 17.52 5.72 7.81
N ALA A 109 16.91 5.86 6.63
CA ALA A 109 16.57 7.14 6.02
C ALA A 109 15.24 7.03 5.26
N PRO A 110 14.09 6.98 5.97
CA PRO A 110 12.81 6.92 5.30
C PRO A 110 12.55 8.23 4.54
N PRO A 111 11.94 8.18 3.35
CA PRO A 111 11.49 9.39 2.66
C PRO A 111 10.47 10.10 3.55
N SER A 112 10.67 11.40 3.74
CA SER A 112 9.76 12.23 4.54
C SER A 112 8.73 12.99 3.70
N ARG A 113 8.78 12.82 2.36
CA ARG A 113 7.88 13.46 1.40
C ARG A 113 7.64 12.55 0.21
N PHE A 114 6.37 12.41 -0.16
CA PHE A 114 5.93 11.66 -1.33
C PHE A 114 5.16 12.61 -2.26
N SER A 115 5.27 12.39 -3.57
CA SER A 115 4.57 13.20 -4.57
C SER A 115 3.06 12.93 -4.63
N VAL A 116 2.63 11.76 -4.14
CA VAL A 116 1.23 11.36 -3.99
C VAL A 116 1.06 10.70 -2.63
N THR A 117 0.09 11.15 -1.87
CA THR A 117 -0.27 10.64 -0.54
C THR A 117 -1.75 10.23 -0.52
N ILE A 118 -2.23 9.77 0.64
CA ILE A 118 -3.64 9.44 0.83
C ILE A 118 -4.58 10.63 0.57
N HIS A 119 -4.11 11.88 0.70
CA HIS A 119 -4.92 13.08 0.41
C HIS A 119 -5.29 13.18 -1.07
N GLU A 120 -4.32 12.97 -1.97
CA GLU A 120 -4.55 13.00 -3.42
C GLU A 120 -5.51 11.87 -3.84
N VAL A 121 -5.49 10.73 -3.14
CA VAL A 121 -6.39 9.60 -3.39
C VAL A 121 -7.79 9.88 -2.87
N ALA A 122 -7.91 10.57 -1.73
CA ALA A 122 -9.17 10.85 -1.08
C ALA A 122 -9.97 11.99 -1.72
N VAL A 123 -9.30 12.89 -2.45
CA VAL A 123 -9.85 14.12 -3.07
C VAL A 123 -10.38 15.10 -2.02
N ASP A 124 -11.57 14.84 -1.50
CA ASP A 124 -12.27 15.61 -0.45
C ASP A 124 -12.55 14.76 0.81
N GLY A 125 -11.96 13.56 0.85
CA GLY A 125 -12.21 12.55 1.88
C GLY A 125 -13.32 11.56 1.55
N SER A 126 -13.84 11.56 0.32
CA SER A 126 -14.88 10.62 -0.14
C SER A 126 -14.33 9.39 -0.87
N PHE A 127 -13.07 9.42 -1.34
CA PHE A 127 -12.48 8.37 -2.18
C PHE A 127 -13.37 8.01 -3.38
N PRO A 128 -13.64 8.98 -4.27
CA PRO A 128 -14.63 8.81 -5.32
C PRO A 128 -14.26 7.62 -6.22
N SER A 129 -15.25 6.77 -6.49
CA SER A 129 -15.06 5.53 -7.25
C SER A 129 -14.59 5.79 -8.68
N ALA A 130 -15.09 6.86 -9.30
CA ALA A 130 -14.58 7.38 -10.55
C ALA A 130 -13.13 7.83 -10.32
N GLU A 131 -12.20 7.13 -10.96
CA GLU A 131 -10.75 7.35 -10.90
C GLU A 131 -10.03 6.82 -9.65
N PHE A 132 -10.69 6.07 -8.76
CA PHE A 132 -10.03 5.52 -7.56
C PHE A 132 -8.85 4.61 -7.93
N THR A 133 -9.01 3.76 -8.95
CA THR A 133 -7.96 2.84 -9.43
C THR A 133 -6.74 3.61 -9.96
N GLU A 134 -6.97 4.67 -10.73
CA GLU A 134 -5.96 5.53 -11.30
C GLU A 134 -5.18 6.26 -10.19
N ARG A 135 -5.90 6.79 -9.19
CA ARG A 135 -5.29 7.43 -8.02
C ARG A 135 -4.46 6.46 -7.18
N VAL A 136 -4.97 5.24 -6.93
CA VAL A 136 -4.19 4.20 -6.22
C VAL A 136 -2.95 3.81 -7.02
N THR A 137 -3.03 3.79 -8.35
CA THR A 137 -1.87 3.53 -9.21
C THR A 137 -0.83 4.62 -9.12
N ALA A 138 -1.24 5.88 -9.16
CA ALA A 138 -0.34 7.02 -8.93
C ALA A 138 0.27 6.98 -7.52
N TRP A 139 -0.50 6.59 -6.51
CA TRP A 139 -0.03 6.45 -5.13
C TRP A 139 1.00 5.34 -4.97
N ALA A 140 0.77 4.18 -5.60
CA ALA A 140 1.72 3.07 -5.60
C ALA A 140 3.03 3.44 -6.29
N ALA A 141 2.97 4.09 -7.46
CA ALA A 141 4.14 4.55 -8.19
C ALA A 141 4.95 5.56 -7.37
N ALA A 142 4.31 6.61 -6.85
CA ALA A 142 4.97 7.63 -6.03
C ALA A 142 5.61 7.04 -4.76
N THR A 143 4.98 6.01 -4.17
CA THR A 143 5.54 5.31 -3.01
C THR A 143 6.81 4.55 -3.40
N VAL A 144 6.77 3.75 -4.47
CA VAL A 144 7.94 2.99 -4.93
C VAL A 144 9.08 3.91 -5.38
N ASP A 145 8.77 4.98 -6.11
CA ASP A 145 9.74 5.96 -6.60
C ASP A 145 10.49 6.65 -5.46
N ALA A 146 9.80 6.99 -4.36
CA ALA A 146 10.44 7.65 -3.23
C ALA A 146 11.40 6.74 -2.45
N TRP A 147 11.21 5.43 -2.53
CA TRP A 147 12.01 4.42 -1.84
C TRP A 147 13.14 3.82 -2.69
N SER A 148 13.22 4.19 -3.98
CA SER A 148 14.23 3.71 -4.94
C SER A 148 15.37 4.69 -5.11
#